data_AF-A0A0U2YZ12-F1
#
_entry.id   AF-A0A0U2YZ12-F1
#
_cell.length_a   1.000
_cell.length_b   1.000
_cell.length_c   1.000
_cell.angle_alpha   90.00
_cell.angle_beta   90.00
_cell.angle_gamma   90.00
#
_symmetry.space_group_name_H-M   'P 1'
#
loop_
_entity.id
_entity.type
_entity.pdbx_description
1 polymer ?
#
loop_
_entity_poly.entity_id
_entity_poly.type
_entity_poly.pdbx_seq_one_letter_code
_entity_poly.pdbx_strand_id
1 'polypeptide(L)'
;RREGKKPKLAPSEVLLELFRELGDAADRRDLRYVLTLLLIRRRLLRLEETVEEPDGTETMVLYCPRDEQTYRTTTVAPGEVRQREIQEYLSQLLYAPTE
;
A
#
# COMPACT_ATOMS: atom_id res chain seq x y z
N ARG A 1 18.16 18.83 -26.00
CA ARG A 1 17.22 17.75 -25.61
C ARG A 1 16.87 17.99 -24.14
N ARG A 2 15.60 18.24 -23.78
CA ARG A 2 15.19 18.38 -22.38
C ARG A 2 15.18 16.97 -21.76
N GLU A 3 16.13 16.68 -20.89
CA GLU A 3 16.06 15.52 -20.00
C GLU A 3 14.84 15.70 -19.11
N GLY A 4 13.75 15.01 -19.45
CA GLY A 4 12.58 14.92 -18.59
C GLY A 4 13.02 14.23 -17.30
N LYS A 5 13.21 15.02 -16.24
CA LYS A 5 13.31 14.50 -14.87
C LYS A 5 12.07 13.65 -14.66
N LYS A 6 12.22 12.33 -14.77
CA LYS A 6 11.16 11.39 -14.40
C LYS A 6 10.73 11.79 -13.00
N PRO A 7 9.42 11.99 -12.74
CA PRO A 7 8.97 12.26 -11.39
C PRO A 7 9.61 11.22 -10.47
N LYS A 8 10.40 11.69 -9.49
CA LYS A 8 10.90 10.81 -8.43
C LYS A 8 9.64 10.35 -7.70
N LEU A 9 9.19 9.14 -8.03
CA LEU A 9 8.20 8.44 -7.21
C LEU A 9 8.64 8.57 -5.75
N ALA A 10 7.69 8.82 -4.83
CA ALA A 10 8.00 8.89 -3.41
C ALA A 10 8.95 7.74 -3.04
N PRO A 11 9.99 8.03 -2.22
CA PRO A 11 10.91 7.01 -1.78
C PRO A 11 10.13 5.80 -1.26
N SER A 12 10.54 4.59 -1.64
CA SER A 12 9.92 3.33 -1.17
C SER A 12 9.75 3.32 0.36
N GLU A 13 10.67 4.01 1.04
CA GLU A 13 10.65 4.39 2.45
C GLU A 13 9.34 4.98 2.93
N VAL A 14 8.86 6.03 2.28
CA VAL A 14 7.66 6.78 2.68
C VAL A 14 6.42 5.91 2.57
N LEU A 15 6.34 5.07 1.54
CA LEU A 15 5.21 4.15 1.36
C LEU A 15 5.21 3.04 2.42
N LEU A 16 6.38 2.52 2.78
CA LEU A 16 6.52 1.52 3.85
C LEU A 16 6.25 2.13 5.22
N GLU A 17 6.66 3.37 5.45
CA GLU A 17 6.34 4.10 6.67
C GLU A 17 4.84 4.33 6.79
N LEU A 18 4.19 4.86 5.76
CA LEU A 18 2.74 5.01 5.73
C LEU A 18 2.03 3.66 5.97
N PHE A 19 2.50 2.57 5.35
CA PHE A 19 1.92 1.25 5.56
C PHE A 19 2.01 0.79 7.01
N ARG A 20 3.15 1.03 7.68
CA ARG A 20 3.34 0.72 9.09
C ARG A 20 2.47 1.61 9.99
N GLU A 21 2.42 2.91 9.72
CA GLU A 21 1.59 3.88 10.46
C GLU A 21 0.10 3.55 10.38
N LEU A 22 -0.36 3.07 9.22
CA LEU A 22 -1.76 2.67 9.06
C LEU A 22 -2.14 1.53 10.02
N GLY A 23 -1.20 0.64 10.37
CA GLY A 23 -1.45 -0.47 11.29
C GLY A 23 -2.71 -1.28 10.92
N ASP A 24 -3.30 -1.98 11.88
CA ASP A 24 -4.61 -2.63 11.68
C ASP A 24 -5.80 -1.68 11.93
N ALA A 25 -5.61 -0.38 11.68
CA ALA A 25 -6.65 0.62 11.92
C ALA A 25 -7.89 0.36 11.06
N ALA A 26 -9.01 0.09 11.72
CA ALA A 26 -10.26 -0.31 11.08
C ALA A 26 -10.78 0.70 10.04
N ASP A 27 -10.62 2.00 10.32
CA ASP A 27 -11.09 3.12 9.48
C ASP A 27 -10.30 3.33 8.20
N ARG A 28 -9.15 2.66 8.05
CA ARG A 28 -8.25 2.83 6.90
C ARG A 28 -7.86 1.51 6.25
N ARG A 29 -8.64 0.45 6.48
CA ARG A 29 -8.41 -0.90 5.92
C ARG A 29 -8.38 -0.90 4.39
N ASP A 30 -9.25 -0.11 3.78
CA ASP A 30 -9.31 0.10 2.33
C ASP A 30 -8.03 0.76 1.76
N LEU A 31 -7.54 1.81 2.42
CA LEU A 31 -6.29 2.47 2.06
C LEU A 31 -5.10 1.53 2.27
N ARG A 32 -5.05 0.79 3.39
CA ARG A 32 -4.00 -0.20 3.66
C ARG A 32 -4.00 -1.33 2.65
N TYR A 33 -5.17 -1.78 2.21
CA TYR A 33 -5.31 -2.79 1.16
C TYR A 33 -4.75 -2.27 -0.18
N VAL A 34 -5.17 -1.09 -0.64
CA VAL A 34 -4.65 -0.52 -1.89
C VAL A 34 -3.14 -0.26 -1.81
N LEU A 35 -2.64 0.22 -0.66
CA LEU A 35 -1.21 0.42 -0.44
C LEU A 35 -0.45 -0.92 -0.45
N THR A 36 -1.01 -1.98 0.14
CA THR A 36 -0.47 -3.34 0.06
C THR A 36 -0.29 -3.79 -1.39
N LEU A 37 -1.34 -3.65 -2.21
CA LEU A 37 -1.27 -4.02 -3.63
C LEU A 37 -0.19 -3.22 -4.38
N LEU A 38 -0.07 -1.93 -4.07
CA LEU A 38 0.98 -1.07 -4.63
C LEU A 38 2.39 -1.53 -4.22
N LEU A 39 2.59 -1.87 -2.94
CA LEU A 39 3.87 -2.33 -2.40
C LEU A 39 4.28 -3.69 -2.96
N ILE A 40 3.34 -4.62 -3.14
CA ILE A 40 3.56 -5.91 -3.81
C ILE A 40 3.98 -5.68 -5.27
N ARG A 41 3.25 -4.82 -6.01
CA ARG A 41 3.57 -4.51 -7.41
C ARG A 41 4.97 -3.91 -7.57
N ARG A 42 5.45 -3.18 -6.55
CA ARG A 42 6.82 -2.62 -6.48
C ARG A 42 7.86 -3.59 -5.92
N ARG A 43 7.46 -4.80 -5.53
CA ARG A 43 8.31 -5.83 -4.90
C ARG A 43 8.91 -5.41 -3.55
N LEU A 44 8.22 -4.51 -2.84
CA LEU A 44 8.59 -4.09 -1.48
C LEU A 44 8.01 -5.02 -0.41
N LEU A 45 6.88 -5.66 -0.71
CA LEU A 45 6.28 -6.74 0.06
C LEU A 45 6.16 -7.98 -0.82
N ARG A 46 6.24 -9.15 -0.22
CA ARG A 46 5.96 -10.44 -0.85
C ARG A 46 4.68 -11.00 -0.24
N LEU A 47 3.74 -11.42 -1.09
CA LEU A 47 2.57 -12.16 -0.64
C LEU A 47 3.01 -13.59 -0.36
N GLU A 48 2.90 -14.02 0.89
CA GLU A 48 3.21 -15.38 1.33
C GLU A 48 1.96 -16.27 1.25
N GLU A 49 0.82 -15.76 1.73
CA GLU A 49 -0.42 -16.52 1.82
C GLU A 49 -1.64 -15.58 1.77
N THR A 50 -2.77 -16.11 1.31
CA THR A 50 -4.09 -15.50 1.49
C THR A 50 -4.94 -16.47 2.30
N VAL A 51 -5.44 -16.01 3.44
CA VAL A 51 -6.24 -16.81 4.38
C VAL A 51 -7.70 -16.35 4.28
N GLU A 52 -8.62 -17.28 4.11
CA GLU A 52 -10.05 -16.99 4.24
C GLU A 52 -10.45 -17.02 5.72
N GLU A 53 -11.05 -15.94 6.19
CA GLU A 53 -11.52 -15.78 7.56
C GLU A 53 -12.95 -16.35 7.72
N PRO A 54 -13.35 -16.76 8.93
CA PRO A 54 -14.70 -17.33 9.16
C PRO A 54 -15.87 -16.40 8.84
N ASP A 55 -15.62 -15.09 8.73
CA ASP A 55 -16.61 -14.08 8.36
C ASP A 55 -16.74 -13.87 6.83
N GLY A 56 -15.99 -14.66 6.03
CA GLY A 56 -15.95 -14.58 4.58
C GLY A 56 -15.06 -13.47 4.04
N THR A 57 -14.28 -12.79 4.90
CA THR A 57 -13.23 -11.87 4.45
C THR A 57 -11.94 -12.63 4.15
N GLU A 58 -11.08 -12.06 3.31
CA GLU A 58 -9.75 -12.63 3.05
C GLU A 58 -8.68 -11.79 3.77
N THR A 59 -7.67 -12.42 4.34
CA THR A 59 -6.51 -11.79 4.95
C THR A 59 -5.26 -12.14 4.16
N MET A 60 -4.52 -11.14 3.68
CA MET A 60 -3.23 -11.30 3.02
C MET A 60 -2.10 -11.33 4.05
N VAL A 61 -1.25 -12.33 4.00
CA VAL A 61 -0.02 -12.47 4.78
C VAL A 61 1.17 -12.00 3.94
N LEU A 62 1.87 -10.98 4.42
CA LEU A 62 2.84 -10.23 3.63
C LEU A 62 4.21 -10.24 4.32
N TYR A 63 5.24 -10.76 3.67
CA TYR A 63 6.61 -10.65 4.15
C TYR A 63 7.27 -9.36 3.65
N CYS A 64 7.82 -8.56 4.56
CA CYS A 64 8.68 -7.43 4.23
C CYS A 64 10.16 -7.83 4.35
N PRO A 65 10.90 -7.97 3.24
CA PRO A 65 12.32 -8.34 3.27
C PRO A 65 13.22 -7.24 3.88
N ARG A 66 12.66 -6.05 4.11
CA ARG A 66 13.42 -4.88 4.55
C ARG A 66 13.62 -4.85 6.06
N ASP A 67 12.57 -5.16 6.80
CA ASP A 67 12.59 -5.28 8.27
C ASP A 67 12.39 -6.72 8.75
N GLU A 68 12.35 -7.68 7.82
CA GLU A 68 12.24 -9.12 8.09
C GLU A 68 10.99 -9.51 8.90
N GLN A 69 9.92 -8.72 8.80
CA GLN A 69 8.65 -8.99 9.49
C GLN A 69 7.54 -9.40 8.53
N THR A 70 6.56 -10.08 9.10
CA THR A 70 5.32 -10.45 8.43
C THR A 70 4.18 -9.55 8.90
N TYR A 71 3.42 -9.03 7.94
CA TYR A 71 2.26 -8.18 8.15
C TYR A 71 0.99 -8.89 7.68
N ARG A 72 -0.15 -8.50 8.26
CA ARG A 72 -1.47 -8.96 7.81
C ARG A 72 -2.27 -7.77 7.30
N THR A 73 -3.01 -7.96 6.22
CA THR A 73 -3.91 -6.95 5.65
C THR A 73 -5.19 -7.63 5.20
N THR A 74 -6.34 -7.19 5.73
CA THR A 74 -7.64 -7.63 5.23
C THR A 74 -7.89 -7.11 3.81
N THR A 75 -8.37 -7.97 2.95
CA THR A 75 -8.82 -7.66 1.60
C THR A 75 -10.14 -6.92 1.67
N VAL A 76 -10.08 -5.61 1.42
CA VAL A 76 -11.26 -4.74 1.40
C VAL A 76 -11.21 -3.94 0.12
N ALA A 77 -12.03 -4.32 -0.86
CA ALA A 77 -12.19 -3.54 -2.08
C ALA A 77 -12.90 -2.22 -1.75
N PRO A 78 -12.26 -1.04 -1.93
CA PRO A 78 -12.95 0.22 -1.75
C PRO A 78 -14.06 0.37 -2.81
N GLY A 79 -15.18 1.01 -2.43
CA GLY A 79 -16.16 1.46 -3.41
C GLY A 79 -15.57 2.47 -4.40
N GLU A 80 -16.20 2.67 -5.55
CA GLU A 80 -15.63 3.46 -6.66
C GLU A 80 -15.20 4.89 -6.27
N VAL A 81 -16.02 5.58 -5.47
CA VAL A 81 -15.71 6.93 -4.96
C VAL A 81 -14.45 6.89 -4.11
N ARG A 82 -14.42 5.96 -3.16
CA ARG A 82 -13.31 5.79 -2.22
C ARG A 82 -12.01 5.36 -2.93
N GLN A 83 -12.12 4.54 -3.97
CA GLN A 83 -11.00 4.16 -4.80
C GLN A 83 -10.35 5.37 -5.47
N ARG A 84 -11.16 6.32 -5.99
CA ARG A 84 -10.64 7.56 -6.58
C ARG A 84 -9.94 8.44 -5.55
N GLU A 85 -10.55 8.61 -4.37
CA GLU A 85 -9.93 9.37 -3.26
C GLU A 85 -8.57 8.78 -2.86
N ILE A 86 -8.51 7.47 -2.68
CA ILE A 86 -7.26 6.76 -2.35
C ILE A 86 -6.23 6.93 -3.47
N GLN A 87 -6.66 6.80 -4.73
CA GLN A 87 -5.77 6.97 -5.88
C GLN A 87 -5.21 8.39 -5.97
N GLU A 88 -6.04 9.41 -5.75
CA GLU A 88 -5.62 10.82 -5.72
C GLU A 88 -4.64 11.06 -4.58
N TYR A 89 -4.97 10.61 -3.37
CA TYR A 89 -4.11 10.72 -2.19
C TYR A 89 -2.73 10.07 -2.41
N LEU A 90 -2.70 8.83 -2.89
CA LEU A 90 -1.45 8.13 -3.19
C LEU A 90 -0.69 8.80 -4.34
N SER A 91 -1.38 9.35 -5.34
CA SER A 91 -0.73 10.08 -6.44
C SER A 91 -0.07 11.36 -5.94
N GLN A 92 -0.73 12.12 -5.07
CA GLN A 92 -0.14 13.31 -4.44
C GLN A 92 1.10 12.93 -3.63
N LEU A 93 1.04 11.86 -2.83
CA LEU A 93 2.19 11.38 -2.08
C LEU A 93 3.35 10.98 -3.00
N LEU A 94 3.05 10.28 -4.10
CA LEU A 94 4.04 9.76 -5.06
C LEU A 94 4.69 10.83 -5.93
N TYR A 95 3.98 11.91 -6.24
CA TYR A 95 4.42 12.96 -7.16
C TYR A 95 4.69 14.31 -6.48
N ALA A 96 4.56 14.39 -5.15
CA ALA A 96 4.94 15.56 -4.39
C ALA A 96 6.41 15.91 -4.69
N PRO A 97 6.72 17.17 -5.08
CA PRO A 97 8.10 17.61 -5.17
C PRO A 97 8.71 17.44 -3.78
N THR A 98 9.72 16.58 -3.67
CA THR A 98 10.59 16.55 -2.50
C THR A 98 11.36 17.87 -2.53
N GLU A 99 10.96 18.82 -1.68
CA GLU A 99 11.63 20.13 -1.53
C GLU A 99 13.07 19.97 -1.04
#